data_AF-M5C4Q0-F1
#
_entry.id   AF-M5C4Q0-F1
#
_cell.length_a   1.000
_cell.length_b   1.000
_cell.length_c   1.000
_cell.angle_alpha   90.00
_cell.angle_beta   90.00
_cell.angle_gamma   90.00
#
_symmetry.space_group_name_H-M   'P 1'
#
loop_
_entity.id
_entity.type
_entity.pdbx_description
1 polymer ?
#
loop_
_entity_poly.entity_id
_entity_poly.type
_entity_poly.pdbx_seq_one_letter_code
_entity_poly.pdbx_strand_id
1 'polypeptide(L)'
;MTPDLRDELHRKQDALYQAPFGHPTPPLPDEVHAYHSLAILEPTPSQNFLGGFTTSVYRAVNGRDGNTYVLYRVENCRLPHDSALTTIEAWANMPHPSIVRPHEAFTTRAFNDQSLVVVYEYHPIARTLQAQHLAPSTPPGPNSRSQQSSPAKSRTFSPNRNFSPSHFGPTSPTSQFPGSPPFNSPAFAPGSTFGSPNAQAYGFPQSFSGYSFQTPGRANSLPPSASIAQALSQSGSFNSFPAAFSPQSQFSPQMHPRTSTQGSAVPFSQQMGTQPLDERTLWTYLLQLANAIRVVHGRGMALRCLDAKRVLITGVGRVRINTVGLIDIMTYDGQSTPEVYLQEDLLSLGSLLLQLVCGTSNLSQLSVQSPTTQSPSTRRNNNNNNSNNNANSANQQNLASAQALSRFSPLLRQAVVWLVTPAVGKTIEHLFKEISPAIIGAEMDAMLDQADTLESELSRELENGRLVRLLCKFGFINERPEFDHDPRWAETGDRYIIKLFRDHVFHQVDARGKPVLNLTHVLVNLSKLDAGSEERLMLVSRDERNCLVVSYKEVKTCIENAYRDLAK
;
A
#
# COMPACT_ATOMS: atom_id res chain seq x y z
N MET A 1 -0.20 15.59 8.45
CA MET A 1 -0.73 14.55 7.55
C MET A 1 -1.24 15.18 6.25
N THR A 2 -1.00 14.55 5.10
CA THR A 2 -1.67 14.87 3.82
C THR A 2 -3.15 14.44 3.83
N PRO A 3 -4.03 15.04 3.01
CA PRO A 3 -5.44 14.63 2.92
C PRO A 3 -5.61 13.17 2.50
N ASP A 4 -4.89 12.73 1.46
CA ASP A 4 -5.04 11.37 0.92
C ASP A 4 -4.64 10.29 1.93
N LEU A 5 -3.55 10.51 2.69
CA LEU A 5 -3.11 9.60 3.74
C LEU A 5 -4.10 9.59 4.91
N ARG A 6 -4.64 10.75 5.29
CA ARG A 6 -5.69 10.86 6.32
C ARG A 6 -6.93 10.06 5.92
N ASP A 7 -7.39 10.22 4.68
CA ASP A 7 -8.57 9.53 4.16
C ASP A 7 -8.33 8.03 3.96
N GLU A 8 -7.10 7.60 3.67
CA GLU A 8 -6.71 6.17 3.70
C GLU A 8 -6.74 5.61 5.12
N LEU A 9 -6.16 6.31 6.10
CA LEU A 9 -6.12 5.87 7.48
C LEU A 9 -7.51 5.84 8.12
N HIS A 10 -8.38 6.81 7.86
CA HIS A 10 -9.78 6.75 8.30
C HIS A 10 -10.52 5.55 7.68
N ARG A 11 -10.39 5.30 6.37
CA ARG A 11 -11.01 4.11 5.76
C ARG A 11 -10.47 2.79 6.32
N LYS A 12 -9.19 2.73 6.68
CA LYS A 12 -8.58 1.58 7.37
C LYS A 12 -9.14 1.41 8.80
N GLN A 13 -9.32 2.51 9.52
CA GLN A 13 -9.93 2.53 10.85
C GLN A 13 -11.40 2.09 10.81
N ASP A 14 -12.19 2.63 9.87
CA ASP A 14 -13.61 2.29 9.71
C ASP A 14 -13.79 0.80 9.37
N ALA A 15 -12.90 0.22 8.56
CA ALA A 15 -12.92 -1.20 8.22
C ALA A 15 -12.62 -2.14 9.42
N LEU A 16 -11.89 -1.66 10.45
CA LEU A 16 -11.71 -2.41 11.69
C LEU A 16 -13.02 -2.50 12.50
N TYR A 17 -13.81 -1.43 12.54
CA TYR A 17 -15.06 -1.37 13.32
C TYR A 17 -16.33 -1.70 12.53
N GLN A 18 -16.24 -1.87 11.20
CA GLN A 18 -17.39 -2.14 10.35
C GLN A 18 -18.17 -3.36 10.85
N ALA A 19 -19.45 -3.18 11.17
CA ALA A 19 -20.31 -4.26 11.64
C ALA A 19 -20.47 -5.35 10.55
N PRO A 20 -20.81 -6.60 10.93
CA PRO A 20 -21.14 -7.65 9.94
C PRO A 20 -22.23 -7.17 8.99
N PHE A 21 -22.02 -7.36 7.68
CA PHE A 21 -23.02 -6.98 6.67
C PHE A 21 -24.21 -7.95 6.69
N GLY A 22 -25.31 -7.48 7.30
CA GLY A 22 -26.57 -8.22 7.41
C GLY A 22 -26.54 -9.33 8.46
N HIS A 23 -27.69 -9.99 8.65
CA HIS A 23 -27.74 -11.30 9.30
C HIS A 23 -27.45 -12.35 8.21
N PRO A 24 -26.27 -12.99 8.21
CA PRO A 24 -26.02 -14.11 7.30
C PRO A 24 -27.00 -15.25 7.59
N THR A 25 -27.39 -15.94 6.52
CA THR A 25 -28.24 -17.14 6.57
C THR A 25 -27.45 -18.30 5.94
N PRO A 26 -27.02 -19.32 6.71
CA PRO A 26 -27.23 -19.52 8.16
C PRO A 26 -26.49 -18.50 9.03
N PRO A 27 -26.93 -18.30 10.29
CA PRO A 27 -26.25 -17.40 11.23
C PRO A 27 -24.81 -17.85 11.47
N LEU A 28 -23.91 -16.88 11.64
CA LEU A 28 -22.54 -17.17 12.05
C LEU A 28 -22.49 -17.60 13.52
N PRO A 29 -21.51 -18.43 13.92
CA PRO A 29 -21.26 -18.72 15.32
C PRO A 29 -20.83 -17.44 16.06
N ASP A 30 -21.30 -17.26 17.30
CA ASP A 30 -20.91 -16.13 18.15
C ASP A 30 -19.40 -16.12 18.45
N GLU A 31 -18.83 -17.33 18.64
CA GLU A 31 -17.41 -17.57 18.88
C GLU A 31 -16.92 -18.84 18.15
N VAL A 32 -15.68 -18.79 17.67
CA VAL A 32 -14.95 -19.90 17.05
C VAL A 32 -13.55 -19.98 17.67
N HIS A 33 -13.28 -21.04 18.44
CA HIS A 33 -12.06 -21.19 19.26
C HIS A 33 -11.90 -20.06 20.30
N ALA A 34 -11.15 -19.01 19.99
CA ALA A 34 -10.99 -17.81 20.83
C ALA A 34 -11.32 -16.52 20.04
N TYR A 35 -12.04 -16.65 18.92
CA TYR A 35 -12.35 -15.58 17.98
C TYR A 35 -13.84 -15.30 17.95
N HIS A 36 -14.23 -14.04 18.21
CA HIS A 36 -15.61 -13.60 18.25
C HIS A 36 -15.88 -12.46 17.24
N SER A 37 -17.14 -12.02 17.16
CA SER A 37 -17.57 -10.89 16.31
C SER A 37 -17.25 -11.09 14.82
N LEU A 38 -17.48 -12.32 14.32
CA LEU A 38 -17.21 -12.71 12.95
C LEU A 38 -18.00 -11.84 11.95
N ALA A 39 -17.30 -11.30 10.95
CA ALA A 39 -17.85 -10.56 9.82
C ALA A 39 -17.34 -11.15 8.50
N ILE A 40 -18.23 -11.40 7.53
CA ILE A 40 -17.85 -11.92 6.21
C ILE A 40 -17.06 -10.86 5.44
N LEU A 41 -15.89 -11.24 4.90
CA LEU A 41 -15.06 -10.37 4.05
C LEU A 41 -15.32 -10.58 2.55
N GLU A 42 -15.65 -11.81 2.13
CA GLU A 42 -16.00 -12.12 0.74
C GLU A 42 -17.46 -12.62 0.68
N PRO A 43 -18.39 -11.90 0.01
CA PRO A 43 -19.82 -12.22 0.07
C PRO A 43 -20.21 -13.47 -0.72
N THR A 44 -19.37 -13.89 -1.67
CA THR A 44 -19.52 -15.14 -2.43
C THR A 44 -18.37 -16.06 -2.03
N PRO A 45 -18.63 -17.24 -1.45
CA PRO A 45 -17.57 -18.16 -1.08
C PRO A 45 -16.87 -18.69 -2.34
N SER A 46 -15.56 -18.88 -2.25
CA SER A 46 -14.75 -19.37 -3.37
C SER A 46 -14.99 -20.87 -3.53
N GLN A 47 -15.50 -21.28 -4.70
CA GLN A 47 -15.78 -22.68 -5.03
C GLN A 47 -14.64 -23.31 -5.83
N ASN A 48 -14.57 -24.64 -5.78
CA ASN A 48 -13.59 -25.48 -6.50
C ASN A 48 -12.13 -25.23 -6.10
N PHE A 49 -11.87 -24.80 -4.85
CA PHE A 49 -10.52 -24.82 -4.32
C PHE A 49 -10.03 -26.26 -4.13
N LEU A 50 -8.78 -26.55 -4.52
CA LEU A 50 -8.14 -27.87 -4.46
C LEU A 50 -9.07 -29.05 -4.83
N GLY A 51 -9.77 -28.94 -5.96
CA GLY A 51 -10.54 -30.05 -6.52
C GLY A 51 -11.96 -30.25 -5.96
N GLY A 52 -12.47 -29.34 -5.13
CA GLY A 52 -13.89 -29.35 -4.75
C GLY A 52 -14.27 -28.66 -3.46
N PHE A 53 -13.32 -28.15 -2.68
CA PHE A 53 -13.62 -27.44 -1.44
C PHE A 53 -14.20 -26.05 -1.69
N THR A 54 -15.13 -25.66 -0.82
CA THR A 54 -15.62 -24.30 -0.67
C THR A 54 -14.79 -23.59 0.38
N THR A 55 -14.42 -22.33 0.14
CA THR A 55 -13.66 -21.51 1.09
C THR A 55 -14.39 -20.22 1.42
N SER A 56 -14.46 -19.89 2.71
CA SER A 56 -15.13 -18.70 3.24
C SER A 56 -14.14 -17.88 4.07
N VAL A 57 -14.20 -16.55 3.96
CA VAL A 57 -13.23 -15.64 4.61
C VAL A 57 -13.94 -14.69 5.56
N TYR A 58 -13.51 -14.68 6.82
CA TYR A 58 -14.10 -13.84 7.87
C TYR A 58 -13.05 -12.94 8.51
N ARG A 59 -13.46 -11.74 8.94
CA ARG A 59 -12.76 -10.93 9.93
C ARG A 59 -13.28 -11.33 11.31
N ALA A 60 -12.43 -11.53 12.29
CA ALA A 60 -12.84 -11.76 13.69
C ALA A 60 -11.89 -11.03 14.66
N VAL A 61 -12.33 -10.84 15.91
CA VAL A 61 -11.51 -10.30 16.99
C VAL A 61 -11.11 -11.45 17.90
N ASN A 62 -9.83 -11.52 18.30
CA ASN A 62 -9.35 -12.51 19.26
C ASN A 62 -9.64 -12.02 20.69
N GLY A 63 -10.30 -12.84 21.50
CA GLY A 63 -10.71 -12.48 22.86
C GLY A 63 -9.58 -12.40 23.89
N ARG A 64 -8.35 -12.81 23.55
CA ARG A 64 -7.19 -12.82 24.46
C ARG A 64 -6.35 -11.55 24.36
N ASP A 65 -6.13 -11.04 23.14
CA ASP A 65 -5.28 -9.87 22.88
C ASP A 65 -6.04 -8.66 22.29
N GLY A 66 -7.30 -8.83 21.91
CA GLY A 66 -8.15 -7.78 21.31
C GLY A 66 -7.79 -7.44 19.86
N ASN A 67 -6.85 -8.16 19.23
CA ASN A 67 -6.44 -7.90 17.85
C ASN A 67 -7.44 -8.48 16.85
N THR A 68 -7.47 -7.86 15.66
CA THR A 68 -8.33 -8.29 14.55
C THR A 68 -7.57 -9.18 13.59
N TYR A 69 -8.19 -10.29 13.18
CA TYR A 69 -7.60 -11.35 12.35
C TYR A 69 -8.50 -11.75 11.18
N VAL A 70 -7.91 -12.42 10.19
CA VAL A 70 -8.63 -13.11 9.12
C VAL A 70 -8.71 -14.60 9.43
N LEU A 71 -9.92 -15.15 9.49
CA LEU A 71 -10.18 -16.58 9.56
C LEU A 71 -10.48 -17.06 8.13
N TYR A 72 -9.54 -17.81 7.55
CA TYR A 72 -9.73 -18.48 6.27
C TYR A 72 -10.25 -19.90 6.52
N ARG A 73 -11.53 -20.13 6.24
CA ARG A 73 -12.23 -21.40 6.46
C ARG A 73 -12.25 -22.22 5.19
N VAL A 74 -11.90 -23.50 5.29
CA VAL A 74 -12.17 -24.54 4.28
C VAL A 74 -13.30 -25.41 4.79
N GLU A 75 -14.44 -25.34 4.12
CA GLU A 75 -15.69 -25.99 4.54
C GLU A 75 -15.64 -27.50 4.27
N ASN A 76 -16.25 -28.29 5.14
CA ASN A 76 -16.25 -29.76 5.09
C ASN A 76 -14.85 -30.42 4.98
N CYS A 77 -13.78 -29.72 5.39
CA CYS A 77 -12.42 -30.23 5.38
C CYS A 77 -12.14 -31.12 6.59
N ARG A 78 -11.93 -32.43 6.34
CA ARG A 78 -11.45 -33.38 7.33
C ARG A 78 -9.97 -33.65 7.11
N LEU A 79 -9.15 -33.30 8.09
CA LEU A 79 -7.72 -33.65 8.07
C LEU A 79 -7.52 -35.13 8.42
N PRO A 80 -6.58 -35.83 7.75
CA PRO A 80 -6.26 -37.22 8.07
C PRO A 80 -5.42 -37.36 9.34
N HIS A 81 -4.59 -36.35 9.65
CA HIS A 81 -3.68 -36.33 10.80
C HIS A 81 -3.63 -34.92 11.40
N ASP A 82 -3.77 -34.78 12.72
CA ASP A 82 -3.68 -33.49 13.39
C ASP A 82 -2.27 -32.87 13.32
N SER A 83 -1.23 -33.69 13.09
CA SER A 83 0.13 -33.24 12.80
C SER A 83 0.25 -32.40 11.52
N ALA A 84 -0.77 -32.42 10.64
CA ALA A 84 -0.83 -31.49 9.52
C ALA A 84 -0.91 -30.03 9.98
N LEU A 85 -1.56 -29.75 11.12
CA LEU A 85 -1.73 -28.39 11.65
C LEU A 85 -0.40 -27.76 12.09
N THR A 86 0.56 -28.55 12.57
CA THR A 86 1.86 -28.02 13.04
C THR A 86 2.73 -27.46 11.92
N THR A 87 2.41 -27.76 10.64
CA THR A 87 3.07 -27.12 9.49
C THR A 87 2.92 -25.60 9.49
N ILE A 88 1.87 -25.06 10.12
CA ILE A 88 1.64 -23.62 10.20
C ILE A 88 2.69 -22.91 11.07
N GLU A 89 3.33 -23.60 12.01
CA GLU A 89 4.35 -23.04 12.89
C GLU A 89 5.60 -22.61 12.12
N ALA A 90 5.98 -23.35 11.08
CA ALA A 90 7.11 -23.00 10.21
C ALA A 90 6.85 -21.67 9.47
N TRP A 91 5.61 -21.45 9.04
CA TRP A 91 5.17 -20.19 8.42
C TRP A 91 5.02 -19.05 9.43
N ALA A 92 4.46 -19.32 10.62
CA ALA A 92 4.32 -18.33 11.69
C ALA A 92 5.68 -17.80 12.19
N ASN A 93 6.74 -18.62 12.11
CA ASN A 93 8.12 -18.27 12.41
C ASN A 93 8.91 -17.69 11.21
N MET A 94 8.23 -17.39 10.10
CA MET A 94 8.78 -16.76 8.90
C MET A 94 8.14 -15.37 8.64
N PRO A 95 8.41 -14.34 9.47
CA PRO A 95 7.95 -12.98 9.18
C PRO A 95 8.63 -12.45 7.91
N HIS A 96 7.83 -12.00 6.95
CA HIS A 96 8.31 -11.41 5.69
C HIS A 96 7.35 -10.30 5.22
N PRO A 97 7.85 -9.13 4.76
CA PRO A 97 6.99 -7.97 4.44
C PRO A 97 6.01 -8.20 3.28
N SER A 98 6.24 -9.22 2.44
CA SER A 98 5.43 -9.60 1.29
C SER A 98 4.73 -10.96 1.46
N ILE A 99 4.59 -11.45 2.70
CA ILE A 99 3.76 -12.61 3.06
C ILE A 99 2.77 -12.15 4.15
N VAL A 100 1.50 -12.55 4.04
CA VAL A 100 0.53 -12.37 5.13
C VAL A 100 0.82 -13.43 6.18
N ARG A 101 1.19 -13.01 7.39
CA ARG A 101 1.63 -13.94 8.44
C ARG A 101 0.45 -14.82 8.90
N PRO A 102 0.57 -16.16 8.87
CA PRO A 102 -0.35 -17.03 9.59
C PRO A 102 0.01 -17.06 11.09
N HIS A 103 -1.01 -17.21 11.93
CA HIS A 103 -0.88 -17.23 13.39
C HIS A 103 -1.11 -18.63 13.97
N GLU A 104 -2.24 -19.25 13.63
CA GLU A 104 -2.61 -20.60 14.06
C GLU A 104 -3.50 -21.30 13.02
N ALA A 105 -3.64 -22.61 13.15
CA ALA A 105 -4.58 -23.41 12.37
C ALA A 105 -5.26 -24.43 13.29
N PHE A 106 -6.57 -24.61 13.13
CA PHE A 106 -7.36 -25.54 13.93
C PHE A 106 -8.53 -26.12 13.14
N THR A 107 -9.05 -27.26 13.57
CA THR A 107 -10.34 -27.77 13.07
C THR A 107 -11.47 -27.39 14.02
N THR A 108 -12.68 -27.18 13.50
CA THR A 108 -13.83 -26.76 14.30
C THR A 108 -15.14 -27.37 13.79
N ARG A 109 -16.13 -27.44 14.69
CA ARG A 109 -17.53 -27.76 14.37
C ARG A 109 -18.51 -26.62 14.63
N ALA A 110 -18.02 -25.43 14.99
CA ALA A 110 -18.86 -24.27 15.31
C ALA A 110 -19.80 -23.87 14.15
N PHE A 111 -19.36 -24.03 12.90
CA PHE A 111 -20.15 -23.71 11.70
C PHE A 111 -21.15 -24.81 11.28
N ASN A 112 -21.45 -25.78 12.17
CA ASN A 112 -22.29 -26.96 11.91
C ASN A 112 -21.78 -27.92 10.81
N ASP A 113 -20.53 -27.78 10.38
CA ASP A 113 -19.80 -28.74 9.55
C ASP A 113 -18.46 -29.12 10.21
N GLN A 114 -17.65 -29.99 9.60
CA GLN A 114 -16.26 -30.15 10.03
C GLN A 114 -15.36 -29.27 9.14
N SER A 115 -14.93 -28.14 9.68
CA SER A 115 -14.13 -27.15 8.96
C SER A 115 -12.66 -27.14 9.41
N LEU A 116 -11.77 -26.85 8.48
CA LEU A 116 -10.43 -26.33 8.77
C LEU A 116 -10.49 -24.80 8.80
N VAL A 117 -9.87 -24.16 9.78
CA VAL A 117 -9.68 -22.71 9.82
C VAL A 117 -8.19 -22.42 10.00
N VAL A 118 -7.65 -21.56 9.15
CA VAL A 118 -6.30 -21.00 9.29
C VAL A 118 -6.43 -19.50 9.54
N VAL A 119 -5.75 -19.00 10.57
CA VAL A 119 -5.81 -17.60 10.98
C VAL A 119 -4.62 -16.83 10.43
N TYR A 120 -4.90 -15.68 9.81
CA TYR A 120 -3.91 -14.78 9.22
C TYR A 120 -4.03 -13.35 9.79
N GLU A 121 -2.94 -12.59 9.72
CA GLU A 121 -2.91 -11.16 10.03
C GLU A 121 -3.95 -10.38 9.20
N TYR A 122 -4.73 -9.49 9.84
CA TYR A 122 -5.69 -8.66 9.12
C TYR A 122 -5.03 -7.42 8.51
N HIS A 123 -5.25 -7.24 7.20
CA HIS A 123 -4.89 -6.02 6.49
C HIS A 123 -6.18 -5.30 6.06
N PRO A 124 -6.59 -4.21 6.75
CA PRO A 124 -7.81 -3.49 6.41
C PRO A 124 -7.76 -2.96 4.97
N ILE A 125 -8.94 -2.94 4.32
CA ILE A 125 -9.19 -2.52 2.93
C ILE A 125 -8.30 -3.20 1.85
N ALA A 126 -7.64 -4.31 2.16
CA ALA A 126 -6.82 -5.05 1.20
C ALA A 126 -7.66 -5.59 0.03
N ARG A 127 -7.07 -5.62 -1.17
CA ARG A 127 -7.71 -6.14 -2.40
C ARG A 127 -6.81 -7.13 -3.11
N THR A 128 -7.36 -8.19 -3.65
CA THR A 128 -6.61 -9.14 -4.48
C THR A 128 -6.13 -8.47 -5.78
N LEU A 129 -5.00 -8.91 -6.33
CA LEU A 129 -4.53 -8.46 -7.65
C LEU A 129 -5.58 -8.71 -8.73
N GLN A 130 -6.34 -9.82 -8.64
CA GLN A 130 -7.45 -10.08 -9.55
C GLN A 130 -8.53 -9.00 -9.42
N ALA A 131 -8.98 -8.69 -8.20
CA ALA A 131 -10.04 -7.71 -7.97
C ALA A 131 -9.62 -6.28 -8.33
N GLN A 132 -8.32 -5.96 -8.34
CA GLN A 132 -7.80 -4.65 -8.74
C GLN A 132 -7.58 -4.53 -10.25
N HIS A 133 -6.95 -5.53 -10.89
CA HIS A 133 -6.38 -5.40 -12.24
C HIS A 133 -7.02 -6.31 -13.30
N LEU A 134 -7.71 -7.38 -12.89
CA LEU A 134 -8.25 -8.42 -13.79
C LEU A 134 -9.78 -8.57 -13.71
N ALA A 135 -10.45 -7.78 -12.86
CA ALA A 135 -11.89 -7.77 -12.78
C ALA A 135 -12.47 -7.11 -14.05
N PRO A 136 -13.51 -7.66 -14.69
CA PRO A 136 -14.14 -7.02 -15.82
C PRO A 136 -14.65 -5.64 -15.38
N SER A 137 -14.30 -4.60 -16.14
CA SER A 137 -14.80 -3.24 -15.91
C SER A 137 -16.30 -3.21 -16.16
N THR A 138 -17.09 -3.47 -15.13
CA THR A 138 -18.55 -3.42 -15.19
C THR A 138 -18.94 -1.98 -15.54
N PRO A 139 -19.56 -1.72 -16.70
CA PRO A 139 -20.07 -0.38 -16.99
C PRO A 139 -21.12 -0.05 -15.92
N PRO A 140 -21.17 1.21 -15.41
CA PRO A 140 -22.09 1.56 -14.35
C PRO A 140 -23.53 1.31 -14.80
N GLY A 141 -24.18 0.32 -14.19
CA GLY A 141 -25.57 0.01 -14.46
C GLY A 141 -26.47 1.20 -14.06
N PRO A 142 -27.61 1.41 -14.74
CA PRO A 142 -28.42 2.63 -14.58
C PRO A 142 -29.02 2.85 -13.18
N ASN A 143 -28.85 1.90 -12.25
CA ASN A 143 -29.39 1.94 -10.89
C ASN A 143 -28.34 2.10 -9.77
N SER A 144 -27.04 2.30 -10.05
CA SER A 144 -26.05 2.64 -9.01
C SER A 144 -26.12 4.12 -8.63
N ARG A 145 -27.30 4.60 -8.22
CA ARG A 145 -27.47 5.89 -7.57
C ARG A 145 -27.05 5.72 -6.11
N SER A 146 -25.81 6.08 -5.80
CA SER A 146 -25.29 6.11 -4.44
C SER A 146 -26.24 6.92 -3.54
N GLN A 147 -26.47 6.42 -2.31
CA GLN A 147 -27.06 7.23 -1.25
C GLN A 147 -26.05 8.30 -0.85
N GLN A 148 -25.98 9.38 -1.63
CA GLN A 148 -25.42 10.65 -1.16
C GLN A 148 -26.33 11.14 -0.03
N SER A 149 -25.90 10.91 1.22
CA SER A 149 -26.33 11.71 2.35
C SER A 149 -26.02 13.16 2.01
N SER A 150 -27.06 13.91 1.64
CA SER A 150 -26.94 15.34 1.37
C SER A 150 -26.46 16.02 2.66
N PRO A 151 -25.50 16.96 2.61
CA PRO A 151 -25.17 17.76 3.78
C PRO A 151 -26.44 18.48 4.23
N ALA A 152 -26.75 18.40 5.52
CA ALA A 152 -27.94 19.00 6.09
C ALA A 152 -27.90 20.52 5.85
N LYS A 153 -28.68 21.00 4.88
CA LYS A 153 -28.88 22.44 4.68
C LYS A 153 -29.54 23.01 5.93
N SER A 154 -28.93 24.06 6.48
CA SER A 154 -29.49 24.87 7.55
C SER A 154 -30.93 25.26 7.22
N ARG A 155 -31.85 25.06 8.18
CA ARG A 155 -33.24 25.51 8.07
C ARG A 155 -33.29 27.04 8.19
N THR A 156 -33.12 27.74 7.08
CA THR A 156 -33.54 29.15 6.99
C THR A 156 -35.04 29.18 6.72
N PHE A 157 -35.80 29.81 7.62
CA PHE A 157 -37.24 30.01 7.47
C PHE A 157 -37.53 30.87 6.23
N SER A 158 -38.35 30.34 5.31
CA SER A 158 -39.01 31.13 4.26
C SER A 158 -40.48 31.30 4.61
N PRO A 159 -40.93 32.48 5.05
CA PRO A 159 -42.36 32.74 5.26
C PRO A 159 -43.01 33.09 3.92
N ASN A 160 -44.00 32.32 3.49
CA ASN A 160 -45.01 32.85 2.57
C ASN A 160 -46.36 32.11 2.73
N ARG A 161 -47.28 32.74 3.46
CA ARG A 161 -48.72 32.51 3.34
C ARG A 161 -49.38 33.86 3.08
N ASN A 162 -50.28 33.87 2.11
CA ASN A 162 -50.96 35.07 1.59
C ASN A 162 -51.62 35.90 2.69
N PHE A 163 -51.43 37.21 2.65
CA PHE A 163 -52.40 38.21 3.11
C PHE A 163 -52.37 39.46 2.20
N SER A 164 -53.49 40.19 2.21
CA SER A 164 -53.92 41.18 1.20
C SER A 164 -53.25 42.57 1.34
N PRO A 165 -53.41 43.49 0.35
CA PRO A 165 -52.50 44.63 0.18
C PRO A 165 -52.98 45.94 0.82
N SER A 166 -52.04 46.79 1.25
CA SER A 166 -52.27 48.24 1.42
C SER A 166 -51.00 49.10 1.58
N HIS A 167 -50.77 49.95 0.57
CA HIS A 167 -50.37 51.38 0.63
C HIS A 167 -48.96 51.88 1.08
N PHE A 168 -48.53 52.94 0.35
CA PHE A 168 -47.39 53.87 0.52
C PHE A 168 -45.92 53.40 0.38
N GLY A 169 -45.15 54.15 -0.45
CA GLY A 169 -43.67 54.14 -0.53
C GLY A 169 -43.12 55.48 -0.02
N PRO A 170 -42.10 56.12 -0.66
CA PRO A 170 -40.95 55.62 -1.43
C PRO A 170 -39.60 56.18 -0.89
N THR A 171 -38.43 55.66 -1.31
CA THR A 171 -37.18 56.44 -1.59
C THR A 171 -36.03 55.55 -2.10
N SER A 172 -35.31 56.05 -3.11
CA SER A 172 -33.96 55.61 -3.57
C SER A 172 -32.87 56.49 -2.88
N PRO A 173 -31.52 56.44 -3.15
CA PRO A 173 -30.86 56.22 -4.45
C PRO A 173 -29.49 55.46 -4.46
N THR A 174 -28.88 55.47 -5.64
CA THR A 174 -27.70 54.74 -6.15
C THR A 174 -26.38 55.53 -6.09
N SER A 175 -25.23 54.84 -5.96
CA SER A 175 -23.88 55.23 -6.46
C SER A 175 -23.00 53.96 -6.48
N GLN A 176 -22.31 53.50 -7.54
CA GLN A 176 -21.39 54.05 -8.55
C GLN A 176 -19.91 54.26 -8.10
N PHE A 177 -19.01 53.65 -8.88
CA PHE A 177 -17.53 53.48 -8.87
C PHE A 177 -16.69 54.80 -8.86
N PRO A 178 -15.32 54.85 -8.73
CA PRO A 178 -14.23 53.87 -9.09
C PRO A 178 -13.09 53.70 -8.03
N GLY A 179 -11.91 53.06 -8.25
CA GLY A 179 -11.43 52.16 -9.33
C GLY A 179 -10.03 52.47 -9.94
N SER A 180 -8.91 52.00 -9.36
CA SER A 180 -7.51 52.02 -9.91
C SER A 180 -6.53 51.20 -9.00
N PRO A 181 -5.21 51.08 -9.27
CA PRO A 181 -4.54 50.31 -10.35
C PRO A 181 -3.57 49.19 -9.83
N PRO A 182 -3.01 48.31 -10.68
CA PRO A 182 -2.09 47.24 -10.27
C PRO A 182 -0.61 47.68 -10.14
N PHE A 183 0.17 47.00 -9.29
CA PHE A 183 1.59 47.29 -9.03
C PHE A 183 2.54 46.28 -9.70
N ASN A 184 3.69 46.77 -10.17
CA ASN A 184 4.75 46.00 -10.84
C ASN A 184 5.58 45.12 -9.89
N SER A 185 6.09 44.00 -10.42
CA SER A 185 7.16 43.19 -9.83
C SER A 185 8.40 43.22 -10.73
N PRO A 186 9.62 43.48 -10.21
CA PRO A 186 10.86 43.38 -10.99
C PRO A 186 11.44 41.95 -10.98
N ALA A 187 12.07 41.58 -12.09
CA ALA A 187 12.80 40.32 -12.24
C ALA A 187 14.26 40.44 -11.75
N PHE A 188 14.90 39.30 -11.43
CA PHE A 188 16.34 39.20 -11.25
C PHE A 188 16.89 37.96 -11.96
N ALA A 189 18.06 38.13 -12.59
CA ALA A 189 18.80 37.09 -13.32
C ALA A 189 20.02 36.60 -12.49
N PRO A 190 20.57 35.41 -12.78
CA PRO A 190 21.57 34.77 -11.92
C PRO A 190 23.02 35.11 -12.31
N GLY A 191 23.95 35.01 -11.34
CA GLY A 191 25.38 34.96 -11.62
C GLY A 191 26.28 35.10 -10.40
N SER A 192 27.02 34.05 -10.05
CA SER A 192 28.44 34.11 -9.65
C SER A 192 29.00 32.72 -9.33
N THR A 193 30.22 32.47 -9.79
CA THR A 193 31.02 31.27 -9.56
C THR A 193 31.93 31.45 -8.35
N PHE A 194 32.27 30.36 -7.65
CA PHE A 194 33.37 30.34 -6.66
C PHE A 194 34.29 29.13 -6.89
N GLY A 195 35.54 29.22 -6.44
CA GLY A 195 36.66 28.43 -6.97
C GLY A 195 37.08 27.15 -6.22
N SER A 196 38.11 26.53 -6.82
CA SER A 196 38.98 25.37 -6.49
C SER A 196 39.51 25.28 -5.02
N PRO A 197 40.25 24.23 -4.57
CA PRO A 197 41.05 23.25 -5.36
C PRO A 197 41.25 21.79 -4.85
N ASN A 198 42.08 21.03 -5.60
CA ASN A 198 42.85 19.81 -5.23
C ASN A 198 42.10 18.47 -5.08
N ALA A 199 42.67 17.28 -5.39
CA ALA A 199 44.02 16.95 -5.91
C ALA A 199 44.09 15.62 -6.71
N GLN A 200 45.10 15.57 -7.60
CA GLN A 200 45.94 14.44 -8.05
C GLN A 200 45.37 13.17 -8.71
N ALA A 201 46.10 12.73 -9.74
CA ALA A 201 45.93 11.49 -10.48
C ALA A 201 47.21 10.64 -10.41
N TYR A 202 47.06 9.33 -10.56
CA TYR A 202 48.12 8.37 -10.91
C TYR A 202 47.58 7.46 -12.02
N GLY A 203 48.44 6.93 -12.90
CA GLY A 203 47.96 6.14 -14.05
C GLY A 203 48.95 5.12 -14.61
N PHE A 204 48.42 4.30 -15.53
CA PHE A 204 49.10 3.36 -16.44
C PHE A 204 49.85 2.16 -15.81
N PRO A 205 50.17 1.08 -16.59
CA PRO A 205 49.93 0.82 -18.02
C PRO A 205 49.26 -0.54 -18.37
N GLN A 206 49.04 -0.72 -19.69
CA GLN A 206 48.64 -1.94 -20.42
C GLN A 206 49.68 -3.09 -20.39
N SER A 207 49.27 -4.34 -20.63
CA SER A 207 49.75 -5.18 -21.77
C SER A 207 49.32 -6.68 -21.77
N PHE A 208 49.41 -7.28 -22.98
CA PHE A 208 49.51 -8.70 -23.36
C PHE A 208 48.30 -9.57 -23.78
N SER A 209 48.47 -10.08 -25.01
CA SER A 209 48.01 -11.30 -25.71
C SER A 209 47.46 -12.48 -24.87
N GLY A 210 46.62 -13.39 -25.36
CA GLY A 210 46.22 -13.69 -26.75
C GLY A 210 46.52 -15.15 -27.11
N TYR A 211 45.49 -16.02 -27.11
CA TYR A 211 45.58 -17.43 -27.53
C TYR A 211 44.27 -17.90 -28.17
N SER A 212 44.39 -18.74 -29.20
CA SER A 212 43.30 -19.42 -29.91
C SER A 212 43.45 -20.95 -29.76
N PHE A 213 42.35 -21.70 -29.62
CA PHE A 213 42.35 -23.15 -29.86
C PHE A 213 40.95 -23.69 -30.24
N GLN A 214 40.94 -24.88 -30.85
CA GLN A 214 39.82 -25.47 -31.60
C GLN A 214 38.79 -26.24 -30.75
N THR A 215 37.59 -26.43 -31.32
CA THR A 215 36.59 -27.44 -30.92
C THR A 215 37.02 -28.85 -31.32
N PRO A 216 36.55 -29.90 -30.60
CA PRO A 216 35.49 -30.74 -31.19
C PRO A 216 34.51 -31.36 -30.17
N GLY A 217 33.40 -31.94 -30.67
CA GLY A 217 32.64 -32.97 -29.93
C GLY A 217 31.12 -32.71 -29.80
N ARG A 218 30.30 -33.40 -30.61
CA ARG A 218 28.84 -33.48 -30.44
C ARG A 218 28.48 -34.49 -29.33
N ALA A 219 27.48 -34.16 -28.53
CA ALA A 219 26.63 -35.11 -27.82
C ALA A 219 25.15 -34.69 -27.93
N ASN A 220 24.23 -35.65 -27.90
CA ASN A 220 22.86 -35.50 -28.40
C ASN A 220 22.00 -34.52 -27.59
N SER A 221 21.35 -33.57 -28.28
CA SER A 221 20.27 -32.74 -27.73
C SER A 221 18.89 -33.34 -28.04
N LEU A 222 18.07 -33.46 -27.00
CA LEU A 222 16.62 -33.63 -27.15
C LEU A 222 15.99 -32.27 -27.56
N PRO A 223 14.94 -32.24 -28.39
CA PRO A 223 14.32 -31.00 -28.83
C PRO A 223 13.44 -30.38 -27.72
N PRO A 224 13.48 -29.06 -27.49
CA PRO A 224 12.58 -28.39 -26.56
C PRO A 224 11.16 -28.27 -27.15
N SER A 225 10.14 -28.62 -26.37
CA SER A 225 8.73 -28.40 -26.70
C SER A 225 8.38 -26.91 -26.65
N ALA A 226 7.71 -26.42 -27.70
CA ALA A 226 7.53 -24.99 -27.94
C ALA A 226 6.08 -24.52 -27.80
N SER A 227 5.89 -23.26 -27.36
CA SER A 227 4.62 -22.52 -27.53
C SER A 227 4.73 -21.00 -27.34
N ILE A 228 5.62 -20.48 -26.47
CA ILE A 228 5.85 -19.02 -26.33
C ILE A 228 7.17 -18.58 -27.00
N ALA A 229 8.26 -19.30 -26.78
CA ALA A 229 9.57 -18.99 -27.37
C ALA A 229 9.53 -18.93 -28.91
N GLN A 230 8.76 -19.80 -29.58
CA GLN A 230 8.57 -19.77 -31.04
C GLN A 230 7.67 -18.64 -31.55
N ALA A 231 6.72 -18.15 -30.75
CA ALA A 231 5.93 -16.97 -31.11
C ALA A 231 6.78 -15.70 -31.03
N LEU A 232 7.74 -15.66 -30.10
CA LEU A 232 8.69 -14.56 -29.92
C LEU A 232 9.90 -14.64 -30.89
N SER A 233 10.25 -15.82 -31.41
CA SER A 233 11.41 -15.98 -32.31
C SER A 233 11.22 -15.38 -33.72
N GLN A 234 10.04 -14.82 -34.04
CA GLN A 234 9.86 -14.00 -35.25
C GLN A 234 10.44 -12.58 -35.10
N SER A 235 10.92 -12.19 -33.92
CA SER A 235 11.64 -10.94 -33.68
C SER A 235 13.01 -11.15 -33.01
N GLY A 236 13.96 -11.68 -33.78
CA GLY A 236 15.38 -11.74 -33.40
C GLY A 236 15.82 -13.03 -32.73
N SER A 237 17.02 -13.48 -33.09
CA SER A 237 17.57 -14.78 -32.70
C SER A 237 17.86 -14.88 -31.19
N PHE A 238 17.29 -15.89 -30.53
CA PHE A 238 17.67 -16.32 -29.18
C PHE A 238 18.08 -17.79 -29.18
N ASN A 239 19.39 -18.05 -29.12
CA ASN A 239 19.97 -19.31 -28.69
C ASN A 239 21.39 -19.03 -28.18
N SER A 240 21.69 -19.53 -26.97
CA SER A 240 22.85 -19.16 -26.13
C SER A 240 22.87 -17.70 -25.64
N PHE A 241 23.24 -17.51 -24.37
CA PHE A 241 23.75 -16.23 -23.86
C PHE A 241 25.23 -16.12 -24.29
N PRO A 242 25.65 -15.11 -25.07
CA PRO A 242 27.05 -14.79 -25.25
C PRO A 242 27.58 -14.01 -24.03
N ALA A 243 28.83 -14.23 -23.67
CA ALA A 243 29.45 -13.62 -22.50
C ALA A 243 29.78 -12.12 -22.69
N ALA A 244 29.90 -11.43 -21.55
CA ALA A 244 30.60 -10.16 -21.33
C ALA A 244 30.23 -8.96 -22.24
N PHE A 245 29.41 -8.05 -21.71
CA PHE A 245 29.29 -6.68 -22.25
C PHE A 245 30.27 -5.73 -21.56
N SER A 246 31.25 -5.24 -22.32
CA SER A 246 32.14 -4.14 -21.90
C SER A 246 31.39 -2.80 -21.88
N PRO A 247 31.75 -1.86 -20.98
CA PRO A 247 30.97 -0.64 -20.77
C PRO A 247 31.39 0.49 -21.71
N GLN A 248 30.64 0.71 -22.79
CA GLN A 248 30.67 2.00 -23.51
C GLN A 248 29.39 2.27 -24.32
N SER A 249 28.39 2.81 -23.64
CA SER A 249 27.27 3.54 -24.25
C SER A 249 26.83 4.60 -23.25
N GLN A 250 27.01 5.88 -23.59
CA GLN A 250 26.79 6.99 -22.68
C GLN A 250 25.29 7.13 -22.35
N PHE A 251 24.89 6.72 -21.15
CA PHE A 251 23.65 7.21 -20.55
C PHE A 251 23.87 8.65 -20.09
N SER A 252 23.13 9.59 -20.68
CA SER A 252 22.99 10.96 -20.16
C SER A 252 21.80 11.02 -19.20
N PRO A 253 21.99 11.17 -17.89
CA PRO A 253 20.88 11.27 -16.94
C PRO A 253 20.42 12.73 -16.81
N GLN A 254 19.42 13.14 -17.59
CA GLN A 254 18.66 14.37 -17.30
C GLN A 254 17.40 14.06 -16.49
N MET A 255 17.61 13.74 -15.21
CA MET A 255 16.54 13.82 -14.22
C MET A 255 16.18 15.29 -13.98
N HIS A 256 14.97 15.69 -14.37
CA HIS A 256 14.41 16.98 -13.95
C HIS A 256 13.55 16.76 -12.70
N PRO A 257 13.81 17.47 -11.58
CA PRO A 257 12.91 17.44 -10.44
C PRO A 257 11.58 18.12 -10.83
N ARG A 258 10.47 17.38 -10.75
CA ARG A 258 9.15 17.91 -11.08
C ARG A 258 8.64 18.76 -9.91
N THR A 259 8.86 20.07 -9.96
CA THR A 259 8.18 21.04 -9.10
C THR A 259 6.69 21.09 -9.48
N SER A 260 5.82 20.55 -8.63
CA SER A 260 4.38 20.50 -8.89
C SER A 260 3.66 21.75 -8.40
N THR A 261 3.52 22.76 -9.25
CA THR A 261 2.60 23.89 -9.04
C THR A 261 1.45 23.86 -10.03
N GLN A 262 0.24 23.63 -9.50
CA GLN A 262 -1.10 23.90 -10.06
C GLN A 262 -1.47 23.31 -11.43
N GLY A 263 -2.51 22.46 -11.45
CA GLY A 263 -3.17 22.02 -12.69
C GLY A 263 -4.17 20.89 -12.49
N SER A 264 -5.42 21.22 -12.13
CA SER A 264 -6.60 20.32 -12.09
C SER A 264 -6.52 19.07 -11.21
N ALA A 265 -7.01 19.20 -9.97
CA ALA A 265 -7.39 18.05 -9.15
C ALA A 265 -8.57 17.28 -9.80
N VAL A 266 -8.35 16.02 -10.14
CA VAL A 266 -9.41 15.09 -10.53
C VAL A 266 -9.78 14.28 -9.29
N PRO A 267 -11.05 14.25 -8.84
CA PRO A 267 -11.41 13.51 -7.63
C PRO A 267 -11.22 12.00 -7.82
N PHE A 268 -10.77 11.31 -6.76
CA PHE A 268 -10.65 9.85 -6.73
C PHE A 268 -12.05 9.20 -6.65
N SER A 269 -12.75 9.16 -7.79
CA SER A 269 -14.09 8.58 -7.91
C SER A 269 -14.23 7.72 -9.17
N GLN A 270 -14.24 6.40 -8.96
CA GLN A 270 -14.97 5.40 -9.77
C GLN A 270 -14.87 5.52 -11.31
N GLN A 271 -13.67 5.70 -11.87
CA GLN A 271 -13.40 5.49 -13.30
C GLN A 271 -12.53 4.24 -13.53
N MET A 272 -13.10 3.06 -13.24
CA MET A 272 -12.49 1.75 -13.52
C MET A 272 -12.69 1.37 -14.99
N GLY A 273 -12.04 2.11 -15.90
CA GLY A 273 -11.54 1.49 -17.12
C GLY A 273 -10.25 0.74 -16.79
N THR A 274 -9.99 -0.40 -17.42
CA THR A 274 -8.73 -1.15 -17.26
C THR A 274 -7.57 -0.35 -17.86
N GLN A 275 -7.02 0.59 -17.10
CA GLN A 275 -5.77 1.26 -17.45
C GLN A 275 -4.65 0.22 -17.53
N PRO A 276 -3.82 0.22 -18.59
CA PRO A 276 -2.73 -0.73 -18.70
C PRO A 276 -1.75 -0.54 -17.53
N LEU A 277 -1.38 -1.63 -16.87
CA LEU A 277 -0.40 -1.63 -15.79
C LEU A 277 0.92 -1.03 -16.26
N ASP A 278 1.44 -0.08 -15.48
CA ASP A 278 2.73 0.55 -15.73
C ASP A 278 3.89 -0.42 -15.43
N GLU A 279 5.00 -0.27 -16.18
CA GLU A 279 6.17 -1.13 -16.06
C GLU A 279 6.78 -1.08 -14.66
N ARG A 280 6.85 0.11 -14.04
CA ARG A 280 7.37 0.25 -12.67
C ARG A 280 6.59 -0.61 -11.69
N THR A 281 5.26 -0.60 -11.78
CA THR A 281 4.39 -1.38 -10.89
C THR A 281 4.63 -2.89 -11.05
N LEU A 282 4.89 -3.36 -12.27
CA LEU A 282 5.24 -4.77 -12.51
C LEU A 282 6.59 -5.15 -11.91
N TRP A 283 7.60 -4.27 -11.98
CA TRP A 283 8.88 -4.47 -11.29
C TRP A 283 8.73 -4.48 -9.77
N THR A 284 7.99 -3.53 -9.19
CA THR A 284 7.66 -3.48 -7.76
C THR A 284 7.04 -4.79 -7.28
N TYR A 285 6.06 -5.32 -8.02
CA TYR A 285 5.41 -6.60 -7.67
C TYR A 285 6.36 -7.79 -7.85
N LEU A 286 7.11 -7.85 -8.96
CA LEU A 286 8.08 -8.91 -9.24
C LEU A 286 9.14 -9.02 -8.14
N LEU A 287 9.77 -7.91 -7.74
CA LEU A 287 10.82 -7.94 -6.71
C LEU A 287 10.29 -8.36 -5.34
N GLN A 288 9.11 -7.87 -4.93
CA GLN A 288 8.49 -8.25 -3.66
C GLN A 288 8.15 -9.74 -3.60
N LEU A 289 7.52 -10.27 -4.65
CA LEU A 289 7.15 -11.68 -4.75
C LEU A 289 8.39 -12.59 -4.92
N ALA A 290 9.38 -12.20 -5.73
CA ALA A 290 10.65 -12.91 -5.87
C ALA A 290 11.43 -12.99 -4.56
N ASN A 291 11.44 -11.91 -3.77
CA ASN A 291 12.11 -11.92 -2.47
C ASN A 291 11.37 -12.79 -1.44
N ALA A 292 10.04 -12.89 -1.51
CA ALA A 292 9.28 -13.86 -0.71
C ALA A 292 9.63 -15.31 -1.09
N ILE A 293 9.63 -15.63 -2.39
CA ILE A 293 10.03 -16.94 -2.93
C ILE A 293 11.44 -17.31 -2.45
N ARG A 294 12.42 -16.41 -2.58
CA ARG A 294 13.81 -16.63 -2.14
C ARG A 294 13.93 -17.00 -0.65
N VAL A 295 13.16 -16.35 0.21
CA VAL A 295 13.19 -16.64 1.66
C VAL A 295 12.47 -17.97 2.00
N VAL A 296 11.42 -18.31 1.26
CA VAL A 296 10.67 -19.58 1.43
C VAL A 296 11.48 -20.77 0.89
N HIS A 297 12.01 -20.68 -0.32
CA HIS A 297 12.86 -21.71 -0.94
C HIS A 297 14.16 -21.93 -0.15
N GLY A 298 14.75 -20.85 0.39
CA GLY A 298 15.93 -20.92 1.27
C GLY A 298 15.68 -21.66 2.60
N ARG A 299 14.43 -21.94 2.97
CA ARG A 299 14.04 -22.80 4.10
C ARG A 299 13.61 -24.22 3.69
N GLY A 300 13.73 -24.58 2.41
CA GLY A 300 13.26 -25.86 1.87
C GLY A 300 11.73 -25.98 1.80
N MET A 301 11.02 -24.85 1.77
CA MET A 301 9.57 -24.77 1.68
C MET A 301 9.15 -24.25 0.29
N ALA A 302 7.87 -24.36 -0.06
CA ALA A 302 7.28 -23.82 -1.29
C ALA A 302 6.00 -23.03 -0.97
N LEU A 303 5.66 -22.02 -1.77
CA LEU A 303 4.42 -21.25 -1.58
C LEU A 303 3.19 -22.04 -2.00
N ARG A 304 3.25 -22.70 -3.16
CA ARG A 304 2.20 -23.55 -3.77
C ARG A 304 0.88 -22.82 -4.10
N CYS A 305 0.74 -21.56 -3.68
CA CYS A 305 -0.50 -20.79 -3.67
C CYS A 305 -0.37 -19.42 -4.39
N LEU A 306 0.54 -19.29 -5.36
CA LEU A 306 0.87 -18.01 -5.99
C LEU A 306 -0.01 -17.71 -7.22
N ASP A 307 -1.13 -17.01 -7.01
CA ASP A 307 -2.02 -16.56 -8.08
C ASP A 307 -2.67 -15.19 -7.79
N ALA A 308 -3.38 -14.62 -8.77
CA ALA A 308 -3.93 -13.27 -8.67
C ALA A 308 -5.04 -13.10 -7.60
N LYS A 309 -5.71 -14.17 -7.18
CA LYS A 309 -6.65 -14.17 -6.03
C LYS A 309 -5.91 -14.18 -4.70
N ARG A 310 -4.69 -14.71 -4.67
CA ARG A 310 -3.91 -14.97 -3.45
C ARG A 310 -2.85 -13.92 -3.15
N VAL A 311 -2.61 -12.97 -4.05
CA VAL A 311 -1.77 -11.80 -3.76
C VAL A 311 -2.64 -10.58 -3.46
N LEU A 312 -2.46 -9.99 -2.28
CA LEU A 312 -3.16 -8.81 -1.79
C LEU A 312 -2.33 -7.54 -1.98
N ILE A 313 -2.93 -6.50 -2.54
CA ILE A 313 -2.48 -5.11 -2.40
C ILE A 313 -2.95 -4.60 -1.03
N THR A 314 -2.03 -4.01 -0.27
CA THR A 314 -2.24 -3.61 1.14
C THR A 314 -1.89 -2.13 1.42
N GLY A 315 -1.36 -1.45 0.41
CA GLY A 315 -1.01 -0.03 0.38
C GLY A 315 -0.43 0.32 -0.99
N VAL A 316 -0.08 1.58 -1.21
CA VAL A 316 0.58 2.03 -2.45
C VAL A 316 1.88 1.24 -2.65
N GLY A 317 2.02 0.58 -3.81
CA GLY A 317 3.19 -0.24 -4.16
C GLY A 317 3.36 -1.55 -3.37
N ARG A 318 2.53 -1.86 -2.36
CA ARG A 318 2.80 -2.95 -1.41
C ARG A 318 1.92 -4.19 -1.62
N VAL A 319 2.55 -5.30 -1.99
CA VAL A 319 1.90 -6.61 -2.21
C VAL A 319 2.30 -7.66 -1.19
N ARG A 320 1.36 -8.55 -0.85
CA ARG A 320 1.57 -9.67 0.08
C ARG A 320 0.90 -10.96 -0.40
N ILE A 321 1.59 -12.08 -0.29
CA ILE A 321 1.05 -13.41 -0.59
C ILE A 321 0.22 -13.88 0.61
N ASN A 322 -1.06 -14.14 0.39
CA ASN A 322 -2.03 -14.64 1.36
C ASN A 322 -2.21 -16.17 1.19
N THR A 323 -2.84 -16.82 2.18
CA THR A 323 -3.17 -18.26 2.19
C THR A 323 -1.97 -19.22 2.17
N VAL A 324 -0.77 -18.74 2.53
CA VAL A 324 0.42 -19.59 2.73
C VAL A 324 0.18 -20.62 3.83
N GLY A 325 0.81 -21.80 3.72
CA GLY A 325 0.64 -22.92 4.66
C GLY A 325 -0.68 -23.70 4.52
N LEU A 326 -1.72 -23.13 3.91
CA LEU A 326 -3.02 -23.81 3.78
C LEU A 326 -2.92 -25.11 2.99
N ILE A 327 -2.17 -25.09 1.88
CA ILE A 327 -2.00 -26.26 1.01
C ILE A 327 -1.11 -27.31 1.68
N ASP A 328 -0.16 -26.89 2.53
CA ASP A 328 0.72 -27.80 3.27
C ASP A 328 -0.04 -28.59 4.34
N ILE A 329 -0.99 -27.94 5.03
CA ILE A 329 -1.94 -28.63 5.92
C ILE A 329 -2.82 -29.60 5.12
N MET A 330 -3.40 -29.15 4.00
CA MET A 330 -4.38 -29.94 3.25
C MET A 330 -3.80 -31.13 2.49
N THR A 331 -2.53 -31.08 2.08
CA THR A 331 -1.85 -32.18 1.39
C THR A 331 -0.74 -32.82 2.24
N TYR A 332 -0.86 -32.75 3.56
CA TYR A 332 0.18 -33.26 4.47
C TYR A 332 0.34 -34.78 4.36
N ASP A 333 1.54 -35.22 4.00
CA ASP A 333 1.98 -36.62 3.90
C ASP A 333 3.18 -36.95 4.82
N GLY A 334 3.66 -35.96 5.59
CA GLY A 334 4.83 -36.07 6.46
C GLY A 334 6.18 -36.10 5.72
N GLN A 335 6.22 -35.89 4.40
CA GLN A 335 7.46 -35.84 3.62
C GLN A 335 8.03 -34.42 3.53
N SER A 336 9.33 -34.32 3.20
CA SER A 336 9.95 -33.05 2.85
C SER A 336 9.38 -32.50 1.53
N THR A 337 9.23 -31.18 1.43
CA THR A 337 8.70 -30.50 0.23
C THR A 337 9.50 -30.90 -1.04
N PRO A 338 8.86 -31.54 -2.04
CA PRO A 338 9.54 -31.89 -3.29
C PRO A 338 10.02 -30.66 -4.07
N GLU A 339 11.19 -30.75 -4.71
CA GLU A 339 11.77 -29.69 -5.55
C GLU A 339 10.82 -29.24 -6.69
N VAL A 340 9.94 -30.13 -7.14
CA VAL A 340 8.90 -29.82 -8.14
C VAL A 340 8.04 -28.63 -7.72
N TYR A 341 7.67 -28.51 -6.44
CA TYR A 341 6.87 -27.38 -5.96
C TYR A 341 7.65 -26.05 -5.99
N LEU A 342 8.97 -26.08 -5.81
CA LEU A 342 9.81 -24.89 -5.96
C LEU A 342 9.85 -24.44 -7.43
N GLN A 343 9.87 -25.39 -8.38
CA GLN A 343 9.75 -25.09 -9.81
C GLN A 343 8.37 -24.55 -10.19
N GLU A 344 7.30 -25.11 -9.61
CA GLU A 344 5.92 -24.64 -9.80
C GLU A 344 5.69 -23.22 -9.27
N ASP A 345 6.35 -22.80 -8.17
CA ASP A 345 6.29 -21.42 -7.68
C ASP A 345 6.85 -20.41 -8.71
N LEU A 346 7.96 -20.75 -9.40
CA LEU A 346 8.57 -19.90 -10.42
C LEU A 346 7.68 -19.78 -11.67
N LEU A 347 7.07 -20.89 -12.09
CA LEU A 347 6.11 -20.91 -13.20
C LEU A 347 4.83 -20.13 -12.84
N SER A 348 4.36 -20.27 -11.60
CA SER A 348 3.21 -19.53 -11.06
C SER A 348 3.47 -18.02 -11.02
N LEU A 349 4.66 -17.58 -10.60
CA LEU A 349 5.06 -16.17 -10.67
C LEU A 349 5.04 -15.64 -12.12
N GLY A 350 5.61 -16.39 -13.06
CA GLY A 350 5.61 -16.03 -14.48
C GLY A 350 4.20 -15.93 -15.06
N SER A 351 3.33 -16.90 -14.73
CA SER A 351 1.92 -16.92 -15.14
C SER A 351 1.14 -15.74 -14.56
N LEU A 352 1.35 -15.41 -13.28
CA LEU A 352 0.76 -14.24 -12.62
C LEU A 352 1.15 -12.94 -13.32
N LEU A 353 2.45 -12.73 -13.57
CA LEU A 353 2.92 -11.55 -14.32
C LEU A 353 2.34 -11.50 -15.73
N LEU A 354 2.20 -12.64 -16.42
CA LEU A 354 1.62 -12.70 -17.75
C LEU A 354 0.12 -12.36 -17.75
N GLN A 355 -0.64 -12.80 -16.73
CA GLN A 355 -2.04 -12.41 -16.55
C GLN A 355 -2.18 -10.90 -16.33
N LEU A 356 -1.34 -10.31 -15.47
CA LEU A 356 -1.30 -8.87 -15.20
C LEU A 356 -0.94 -8.07 -16.45
N VAL A 357 0.08 -8.51 -17.20
CA VAL A 357 0.46 -7.94 -18.50
C VAL A 357 -0.72 -7.99 -19.48
N CYS A 358 -1.36 -9.15 -19.63
CA CYS A 358 -2.45 -9.33 -20.60
C CYS A 358 -3.79 -8.70 -20.15
N GLY A 359 -3.91 -8.26 -18.88
CA GLY A 359 -5.16 -7.73 -18.32
C GLY A 359 -6.29 -8.75 -18.25
N THR A 360 -5.98 -10.05 -18.24
CA THR A 360 -7.00 -11.12 -18.26
C THR A 360 -6.61 -12.29 -17.37
N SER A 361 -7.58 -12.79 -16.60
CA SER A 361 -7.45 -14.02 -15.80
C SER A 361 -7.64 -15.29 -16.63
N ASN A 362 -8.11 -15.19 -17.88
CA ASN A 362 -8.33 -16.33 -18.77
C ASN A 362 -7.04 -16.72 -19.51
N LEU A 363 -5.94 -16.94 -18.78
CA LEU A 363 -4.88 -17.83 -19.23
C LEU A 363 -5.15 -19.21 -18.61
N SER A 364 -6.11 -19.93 -19.19
CA SER A 364 -6.26 -21.36 -18.94
C SER A 364 -4.91 -22.02 -19.24
N GLN A 365 -4.37 -22.73 -18.23
CA GLN A 365 -3.06 -23.39 -18.18
C GLN A 365 -2.34 -23.48 -19.53
N LEU A 366 -1.15 -22.88 -19.60
CA LEU A 366 -0.13 -23.16 -20.62
C LEU A 366 0.31 -24.64 -20.48
N SER A 367 -0.55 -25.53 -20.95
CA SER A 367 -0.33 -26.97 -20.95
C SER A 367 0.70 -27.30 -22.02
N VAL A 368 1.98 -27.17 -21.63
CA VAL A 368 3.06 -27.87 -22.30
C VAL A 368 2.74 -29.35 -22.15
N GLN A 369 2.20 -29.96 -23.20
CA GLN A 369 1.85 -31.37 -23.19
C GLN A 369 3.10 -32.19 -22.88
N SER A 370 3.07 -32.93 -21.77
CA SER A 370 4.09 -33.92 -21.44
C SER A 370 4.19 -34.92 -22.60
N PRO A 371 5.39 -35.20 -23.16
CA PRO A 371 5.52 -36.18 -24.23
C PRO A 371 5.24 -37.58 -23.67
N THR A 372 4.01 -38.05 -23.83
CA THR A 372 3.64 -39.43 -23.52
C THR A 372 4.41 -40.38 -24.44
N THR A 373 5.23 -41.24 -23.85
CA THR A 373 5.92 -42.32 -24.55
C THR A 373 4.91 -43.34 -25.05
N GLN A 374 4.46 -43.18 -26.31
CA GLN A 374 3.61 -44.16 -26.97
C GLN A 374 4.45 -45.16 -27.77
N SER A 375 4.39 -46.42 -27.33
CA SER A 375 4.90 -47.58 -28.06
C SER A 375 4.15 -47.76 -29.40
N PRO A 376 4.82 -48.18 -30.49
CA PRO A 376 4.17 -48.29 -31.79
C PRO A 376 3.41 -49.61 -31.93
N SER A 377 2.08 -49.60 -31.76
CA SER A 377 1.23 -50.70 -32.25
C SER A 377 -0.21 -50.29 -32.57
N THR A 378 -0.67 -50.73 -33.75
CA THR A 378 -2.07 -50.81 -34.19
C THR A 378 -2.77 -49.50 -34.57
N ARG A 379 -2.58 -49.15 -35.86
CA ARG A 379 -3.33 -48.15 -36.63
C ARG A 379 -4.85 -48.41 -36.57
N ARG A 380 -5.60 -47.64 -35.78
CA ARG A 380 -7.07 -47.64 -35.78
C ARG A 380 -7.58 -46.29 -36.31
N ASN A 381 -8.24 -46.30 -37.46
CA ASN A 381 -8.89 -45.11 -38.01
C ASN A 381 -10.02 -44.67 -37.08
N ASN A 382 -9.97 -43.44 -36.59
CA ASN A 382 -11.13 -42.75 -36.01
C ASN A 382 -11.04 -41.26 -36.38
N ASN A 383 -11.95 -40.82 -37.25
CA ASN A 383 -12.09 -39.40 -37.59
C ASN A 383 -12.72 -38.66 -36.41
N ASN A 384 -11.93 -37.85 -35.71
CA ASN A 384 -12.43 -36.90 -34.70
C ASN A 384 -11.92 -35.49 -35.02
N ASN A 385 -12.74 -34.70 -35.72
CA ASN A 385 -12.42 -33.32 -36.15
C ASN A 385 -12.40 -32.29 -35.00
N ASN A 386 -12.42 -32.72 -33.73
CA ASN A 386 -12.62 -31.82 -32.58
C ASN A 386 -11.31 -31.32 -31.92
N SER A 387 -10.14 -31.85 -32.30
CA SER A 387 -8.85 -31.44 -31.71
C SER A 387 -8.29 -30.12 -32.25
N ASN A 388 -8.69 -29.69 -33.46
CA ASN A 388 -8.11 -28.49 -34.09
C ASN A 388 -8.56 -27.16 -33.44
N ASN A 389 -9.71 -27.14 -32.76
CA ASN A 389 -10.23 -25.91 -32.16
C ASN A 389 -9.39 -25.46 -30.94
N ASN A 390 -8.98 -26.39 -30.07
CA ASN A 390 -8.15 -26.06 -28.89
C ASN A 390 -6.74 -25.57 -29.27
N ALA A 391 -6.13 -26.14 -30.31
CA ALA A 391 -4.80 -25.73 -30.76
C ALA A 391 -4.80 -24.30 -31.33
N ASN A 392 -5.84 -23.90 -32.04
CA ASN A 392 -5.98 -22.55 -32.58
C ASN A 392 -6.19 -21.51 -31.47
N SER A 393 -7.00 -21.81 -30.44
CA SER A 393 -7.18 -20.94 -29.28
C SER A 393 -5.88 -20.74 -28.50
N ALA A 394 -5.12 -21.81 -28.23
CA ALA A 394 -3.83 -21.73 -27.54
C ALA A 394 -2.80 -20.90 -28.33
N ASN A 395 -2.68 -21.10 -29.65
CA ASN A 395 -1.78 -20.32 -30.50
C ASN A 395 -2.18 -18.83 -30.57
N GLN A 396 -3.48 -18.52 -30.59
CA GLN A 396 -3.96 -17.14 -30.56
C GLN A 396 -3.67 -16.46 -29.21
N GLN A 397 -3.81 -17.19 -28.09
CA GLN A 397 -3.46 -16.73 -26.75
C GLN A 397 -1.94 -16.47 -26.62
N ASN A 398 -1.11 -17.35 -27.17
CA ASN A 398 0.35 -17.19 -27.18
C ASN A 398 0.77 -15.95 -27.96
N LEU A 399 0.15 -15.68 -29.12
CA LEU A 399 0.40 -14.45 -29.89
C LEU A 399 -0.08 -13.19 -29.16
N ALA A 400 -1.27 -13.22 -28.56
CA ALA A 400 -1.80 -12.10 -27.79
C ALA A 400 -0.91 -11.76 -26.59
N SER A 401 -0.38 -12.76 -25.88
CA SER A 401 0.54 -12.56 -24.76
C SER A 401 1.92 -12.04 -25.20
N ALA A 402 2.44 -12.48 -26.35
CA ALA A 402 3.65 -11.94 -26.97
C ALA A 402 3.48 -10.46 -27.38
N GLN A 403 2.34 -10.11 -27.99
CA GLN A 403 1.99 -8.73 -28.31
C GLN A 403 1.82 -7.88 -27.05
N ALA A 404 1.13 -8.38 -26.03
CA ALA A 404 0.95 -7.71 -24.76
C ALA A 404 2.27 -7.43 -24.04
N LEU A 405 3.24 -8.34 -24.13
CA LEU A 405 4.60 -8.18 -23.62
C LEU A 405 5.42 -7.13 -24.40
N SER A 406 5.21 -6.98 -25.71
CA SER A 406 6.02 -6.12 -26.59
C SER A 406 6.10 -4.65 -26.17
N ARG A 407 5.13 -4.14 -25.40
CA ARG A 407 5.11 -2.76 -24.88
C ARG A 407 6.16 -2.48 -23.79
N PHE A 408 6.68 -3.52 -23.14
CA PHE A 408 7.57 -3.42 -21.99
C PHE A 408 9.05 -3.52 -22.39
N SER A 409 9.94 -3.10 -21.49
CA SER A 409 11.39 -3.17 -21.71
C SER A 409 11.85 -4.60 -22.07
N PRO A 410 12.96 -4.73 -22.84
CA PRO A 410 13.52 -6.04 -23.15
C PRO A 410 13.81 -6.87 -21.89
N LEU A 411 14.24 -6.22 -20.80
CA LEU A 411 14.58 -6.89 -19.55
C LEU A 411 13.36 -7.47 -18.83
N LEU A 412 12.25 -6.71 -18.73
CA LEU A 412 11.03 -7.25 -18.11
C LEU A 412 10.45 -8.39 -18.94
N ARG A 413 10.47 -8.25 -20.28
CA ARG A 413 10.08 -9.33 -21.19
C ARG A 413 10.92 -10.58 -20.97
N GLN A 414 12.26 -10.44 -20.90
CA GLN A 414 13.17 -11.55 -20.68
C GLN A 414 12.94 -12.22 -19.32
N ALA A 415 12.73 -11.44 -18.25
CA ALA A 415 12.41 -11.97 -16.92
C ALA A 415 11.10 -12.78 -16.90
N VAL A 416 10.01 -12.26 -17.51
CA VAL A 416 8.73 -12.97 -17.59
C VAL A 416 8.84 -14.23 -18.44
N VAL A 417 9.50 -14.15 -19.62
CA VAL A 417 9.72 -15.31 -20.51
C VAL A 417 10.58 -16.38 -19.83
N TRP A 418 11.63 -15.98 -19.10
CA TRP A 418 12.43 -16.89 -18.30
C TRP A 418 11.59 -17.56 -17.21
N LEU A 419 10.73 -16.81 -16.49
CA LEU A 419 9.86 -17.35 -15.46
C LEU A 419 8.86 -18.38 -15.98
N VAL A 420 8.19 -18.14 -17.12
CA VAL A 420 7.23 -19.11 -17.70
C VAL A 420 7.88 -20.29 -18.44
N THR A 421 9.17 -20.22 -18.76
CA THR A 421 9.88 -21.31 -19.44
C THR A 421 10.36 -22.36 -18.43
N PRO A 422 9.95 -23.65 -18.52
CA PRO A 422 10.48 -24.70 -17.65
C PRO A 422 11.96 -24.97 -17.95
N ALA A 423 12.77 -25.14 -16.90
CA ALA A 423 14.19 -25.49 -17.02
C ALA A 423 14.65 -26.29 -15.79
N VAL A 424 15.58 -27.23 -15.98
CA VAL A 424 16.15 -28.05 -14.90
C VAL A 424 17.15 -27.22 -14.08
N GLY A 425 17.14 -27.35 -12.75
CA GLY A 425 18.04 -26.61 -11.86
C GLY A 425 17.80 -25.09 -11.83
N LYS A 426 16.63 -24.64 -12.29
CA LYS A 426 16.21 -23.24 -12.28
C LYS A 426 15.91 -22.82 -10.84
N THR A 427 16.51 -21.73 -10.36
CA THR A 427 16.26 -21.22 -9.00
C THR A 427 16.08 -19.71 -9.01
N ILE A 428 15.41 -19.16 -7.99
CA ILE A 428 15.13 -17.72 -7.89
C ILE A 428 16.39 -16.86 -7.78
N GLU A 429 17.50 -17.40 -7.28
CA GLU A 429 18.82 -16.74 -7.25
C GLU A 429 19.34 -16.43 -8.65
N HIS A 430 18.98 -17.22 -9.66
CA HIS A 430 19.35 -16.94 -11.05
C HIS A 430 18.63 -15.68 -11.55
N LEU A 431 17.34 -15.50 -11.21
CA LEU A 431 16.61 -14.27 -11.54
C LEU A 431 17.27 -13.04 -10.91
N PHE A 432 17.66 -13.11 -9.62
CA PHE A 432 18.32 -12.00 -8.93
C PHE A 432 19.72 -11.66 -9.48
N LYS A 433 20.39 -12.58 -10.20
CA LYS A 433 21.66 -12.29 -10.89
C LYS A 433 21.46 -11.56 -12.23
N GLU A 434 20.34 -11.82 -12.92
CA GLU A 434 20.02 -11.21 -14.22
C GLU A 434 19.31 -9.86 -14.09
N ILE A 435 18.60 -9.60 -12.99
CA ILE A 435 17.99 -8.28 -12.74
C ILE A 435 19.09 -7.25 -12.44
N SER A 436 19.07 -6.14 -13.19
CA SER A 436 20.02 -5.04 -13.01
C SER A 436 20.00 -4.49 -11.57
N PRO A 437 21.17 -4.34 -10.90
CA PRO A 437 21.27 -3.71 -9.59
C PRO A 437 20.63 -2.32 -9.51
N ALA A 438 20.57 -1.58 -10.62
CA ALA A 438 19.93 -0.26 -10.68
C ALA A 438 18.39 -0.32 -10.48
N ILE A 439 17.74 -1.41 -10.91
CA ILE A 439 16.29 -1.60 -10.70
C ILE A 439 16.01 -1.97 -9.25
N ILE A 440 16.86 -2.84 -8.67
CA ILE A 440 16.77 -3.20 -7.26
C ILE A 440 17.03 -1.96 -6.39
N GLY A 441 18.04 -1.16 -6.72
CA GLY A 441 18.35 0.12 -6.05
C GLY A 441 17.16 1.08 -6.10
N ALA A 442 16.64 1.40 -7.29
CA ALA A 442 15.53 2.33 -7.44
C ALA A 442 14.24 1.93 -6.68
N GLU A 443 13.99 0.63 -6.51
CA GLU A 443 12.87 0.13 -5.72
C GLU A 443 13.16 0.10 -4.21
N MET A 444 14.42 -0.03 -3.78
CA MET A 444 14.81 0.18 -2.38
C MET A 444 14.76 1.67 -2.00
N ASP A 445 15.28 2.55 -2.86
CA ASP A 445 15.20 4.01 -2.68
C ASP A 445 13.74 4.45 -2.54
N ALA A 446 12.84 3.95 -3.40
CA ALA A 446 11.40 4.25 -3.32
C ALA A 446 10.71 3.74 -2.03
N MET A 447 11.23 2.67 -1.41
CA MET A 447 10.75 2.19 -0.11
C MET A 447 11.29 3.02 1.05
N LEU A 448 12.52 3.54 0.96
CA LEU A 448 13.09 4.46 1.93
C LEU A 448 12.40 5.83 1.87
N ASP A 449 12.21 6.41 0.68
CA ASP A 449 11.44 7.65 0.46
C ASP A 449 10.03 7.56 1.08
N GLN A 450 9.37 6.39 0.95
CA GLN A 450 8.06 6.15 1.55
C GLN A 450 8.13 6.05 3.08
N ALA A 451 9.19 5.45 3.64
CA ALA A 451 9.40 5.38 5.09
C ALA A 451 9.63 6.78 5.67
N ASP A 452 10.54 7.58 5.09
CA ASP A 452 10.83 8.95 5.50
C ASP A 452 9.59 9.85 5.41
N THR A 453 8.77 9.67 4.37
CA THR A 453 7.48 10.37 4.24
C THR A 453 6.52 10.02 5.39
N LEU A 454 6.42 8.75 5.77
CA LEU A 454 5.57 8.30 6.87
C LEU A 454 6.12 8.74 8.24
N GLU A 455 7.44 8.75 8.44
CA GLU A 455 8.09 9.24 9.66
C GLU A 455 7.89 10.75 9.83
N SER A 456 8.01 11.52 8.74
CA SER A 456 7.73 12.95 8.72
C SER A 456 6.27 13.25 9.11
N GLU A 457 5.31 12.51 8.55
CA GLU A 457 3.90 12.70 8.91
C GLU A 457 3.56 12.21 10.32
N LEU A 458 4.17 11.12 10.79
CA LEU A 458 4.06 10.66 12.18
C LEU A 458 4.61 11.71 13.17
N SER A 459 5.77 12.30 12.87
CA SER A 459 6.41 13.33 13.69
C SER A 459 5.52 14.57 13.83
N ARG A 460 4.86 14.98 12.74
CA ARG A 460 3.91 16.10 12.73
C ARG A 460 2.67 15.83 13.58
N GLU A 461 2.07 14.63 13.48
CA GLU A 461 0.89 14.28 14.28
C GLU A 461 1.24 14.00 15.76
N LEU A 462 2.45 13.52 16.06
CA LEU A 462 2.95 13.39 17.42
C LEU A 462 3.06 14.76 18.10
N GLU A 463 3.61 15.76 17.41
CA GLU A 463 3.68 17.14 17.90
C GLU A 463 2.28 17.72 18.09
N ASN A 464 1.36 17.56 17.12
CA ASN A 464 -0.05 17.94 17.28
C ASN A 464 -0.65 17.34 18.57
N GLY A 465 -0.40 16.05 18.86
CA GLY A 465 -0.84 15.40 20.08
C GLY A 465 -0.25 15.98 21.37
N ARG A 466 1.02 16.43 21.36
CA ARG A 466 1.66 17.13 22.48
C ARG A 466 1.02 18.49 22.70
N LEU A 467 0.88 19.29 21.64
CA LEU A 467 0.29 20.62 21.70
C LEU A 467 -1.19 20.56 22.15
N VAL A 468 -1.97 19.59 21.71
CA VAL A 468 -3.35 19.38 22.19
C VAL A 468 -3.39 19.10 23.69
N ARG A 469 -2.51 18.23 24.23
CA ARG A 469 -2.43 17.99 25.67
C ARG A 469 -2.06 19.25 26.46
N LEU A 470 -1.15 20.07 25.94
CA LEU A 470 -0.77 21.35 26.54
C LEU A 470 -1.93 22.36 26.51
N LEU A 471 -2.65 22.46 25.39
CA LEU A 471 -3.87 23.27 25.26
C LEU A 471 -4.97 22.82 26.24
N CYS A 472 -5.14 21.51 26.46
CA CYS A 472 -6.05 21.01 27.48
C CYS A 472 -5.63 21.47 28.90
N LYS A 473 -4.34 21.43 29.24
CA LYS A 473 -3.85 21.96 30.54
C LYS A 473 -4.17 23.46 30.70
N PHE A 474 -3.94 24.27 29.65
CA PHE A 474 -4.37 25.68 29.66
C PHE A 474 -5.89 25.81 29.88
N GLY A 475 -6.70 25.01 29.18
CA GLY A 475 -8.16 25.00 29.34
C GLY A 475 -8.63 24.62 30.75
N PHE A 476 -7.92 23.72 31.45
CA PHE A 476 -8.24 23.35 32.83
C PHE A 476 -7.84 24.41 33.88
N ILE A 477 -6.88 25.29 33.57
CA ILE A 477 -6.35 26.32 34.47
C ILE A 477 -7.08 27.67 34.28
N ASN A 478 -7.33 28.05 33.03
CA ASN A 478 -7.86 29.36 32.67
C ASN A 478 -9.35 29.51 33.05
N GLU A 479 -9.73 30.73 33.44
CA GLU A 479 -11.14 31.22 33.45
C GLU A 479 -12.14 30.28 34.14
N ARG A 480 -11.73 29.69 35.27
CA ARG A 480 -12.61 28.85 36.10
C ARG A 480 -13.72 29.69 36.76
N PRO A 481 -15.00 29.29 36.62
CA PRO A 481 -16.14 30.08 37.11
C PRO A 481 -16.17 30.22 38.65
N GLU A 482 -15.60 29.26 39.38
CA GLU A 482 -15.43 29.29 40.84
C GLU A 482 -14.62 30.51 41.33
N PHE A 483 -13.82 31.12 40.44
CA PHE A 483 -12.92 32.23 40.75
C PHE A 483 -13.19 33.48 39.89
N ASP A 484 -14.30 33.52 39.14
CA ASP A 484 -14.69 34.64 38.27
C ASP A 484 -14.92 35.96 39.04
N HIS A 485 -15.03 35.88 40.38
CA HIS A 485 -15.17 37.03 41.28
C HIS A 485 -14.03 37.14 42.31
N ASP A 486 -12.96 36.34 42.19
CA ASP A 486 -11.71 36.54 42.92
C ASP A 486 -10.58 36.97 41.96
N PRO A 487 -10.31 38.29 41.82
CA PRO A 487 -9.20 38.78 41.01
C PRO A 487 -7.85 38.13 41.38
N ARG A 488 -7.66 37.76 42.65
CA ARG A 488 -6.39 37.21 43.14
C ARG A 488 -6.06 35.86 42.52
N TRP A 489 -7.05 35.05 42.14
CA TRP A 489 -6.84 33.74 41.54
C TRP A 489 -6.01 33.80 40.25
N ALA A 490 -6.27 34.82 39.42
CA ALA A 490 -5.63 35.00 38.12
C ALA A 490 -4.54 36.10 38.11
N GLU A 491 -4.36 36.82 39.22
CA GLU A 491 -3.44 37.97 39.33
C GLU A 491 -2.30 37.76 40.33
N THR A 492 -2.12 36.54 40.84
CA THR A 492 -1.01 36.21 41.75
C THR A 492 -0.18 35.01 41.28
N GLY A 493 1.14 35.08 41.53
CA GLY A 493 2.10 34.00 41.32
C GLY A 493 2.13 33.41 39.90
N ASP A 494 2.40 32.10 39.83
CA ASP A 494 2.47 31.27 38.62
C ASP A 494 1.30 31.53 37.64
N ARG A 495 0.09 31.78 38.16
CA ARG A 495 -1.13 31.96 37.36
C ARG A 495 -1.18 33.28 36.62
N TYR A 496 -0.59 34.33 37.17
CA TYR A 496 -0.45 35.60 36.45
C TYR A 496 0.48 35.45 35.25
N ILE A 497 1.58 34.69 35.39
CA ILE A 497 2.50 34.38 34.29
C ILE A 497 1.76 33.57 33.20
N ILE A 498 0.95 32.59 33.58
CA ILE A 498 0.12 31.80 32.65
C ILE A 498 -0.91 32.69 31.91
N LYS A 499 -1.60 33.60 32.62
CA LYS A 499 -2.55 34.57 32.05
C LYS A 499 -1.89 35.46 31.00
N LEU A 500 -0.72 36.03 31.30
CA LEU A 500 0.02 36.86 30.36
C LEU A 500 0.57 36.07 29.17
N PHE A 501 1.07 34.84 29.39
CA PHE A 501 1.53 33.97 28.31
C PHE A 501 0.40 33.60 27.35
N ARG A 502 -0.77 33.24 27.89
CA ARG A 502 -1.98 33.00 27.10
C ARG A 502 -2.34 34.21 26.24
N ASP A 503 -2.33 35.41 26.82
CA ASP A 503 -2.63 36.63 26.08
C ASP A 503 -1.59 36.91 24.98
N HIS A 504 -0.29 36.70 25.26
CA HIS A 504 0.79 36.80 24.26
C HIS A 504 0.64 35.82 23.08
N VAL A 505 0.13 34.60 23.33
CA VAL A 505 0.00 33.55 22.32
C VAL A 505 -1.30 33.65 21.54
N PHE A 506 -2.44 33.86 22.21
CA PHE A 506 -3.78 33.73 21.60
C PHE A 506 -4.53 35.06 21.40
N HIS A 507 -4.14 36.14 22.08
CA HIS A 507 -4.83 37.44 22.07
C HIS A 507 -3.97 38.54 21.44
N GLN A 508 -3.18 38.21 20.41
CA GLN A 508 -2.42 39.18 19.65
C GLN A 508 -3.32 40.19 18.94
N VAL A 509 -2.90 41.45 18.92
CA VAL A 509 -3.53 42.54 18.17
C VAL A 509 -2.50 43.22 17.26
N ASP A 510 -2.95 43.77 16.13
CA ASP A 510 -2.13 44.60 15.27
C ASP A 510 -2.03 46.05 15.78
N ALA A 511 -1.23 46.89 15.11
CA ALA A 511 -1.08 48.31 15.43
C ALA A 511 -2.38 49.14 15.29
N ARG A 512 -3.50 48.54 14.88
CA ARG A 512 -4.83 49.14 14.79
C ARG A 512 -5.82 48.53 15.80
N GLY A 513 -5.34 47.68 16.71
CA GLY A 513 -6.16 46.98 17.71
C GLY A 513 -6.99 45.82 17.15
N LYS A 514 -6.76 45.38 15.91
CA LYS A 514 -7.49 44.25 15.31
C LYS A 514 -6.86 42.92 15.73
N PRO A 515 -7.64 41.88 16.10
CA PRO A 515 -7.10 40.57 16.46
C PRO A 515 -6.32 39.92 15.31
N VAL A 516 -5.15 39.35 15.64
CA VAL A 516 -4.22 38.68 14.72
C VAL A 516 -4.33 37.17 14.90
N LEU A 517 -4.82 36.47 13.87
CA LEU A 517 -4.97 35.01 13.87
C LEU A 517 -3.79 34.34 13.16
N ASN A 518 -2.60 34.40 13.79
CA ASN A 518 -1.38 33.82 13.24
C ASN A 518 -1.06 32.44 13.87
N LEU A 519 -1.46 31.36 13.19
CA LEU A 519 -1.20 29.99 13.67
C LEU A 519 0.30 29.67 13.78
N THR A 520 1.16 30.25 12.95
CA THR A 520 2.62 30.06 13.04
C THR A 520 3.18 30.62 14.35
N HIS A 521 2.69 31.78 14.80
CA HIS A 521 3.06 32.33 16.12
C HIS A 521 2.64 31.37 17.24
N VAL A 522 1.39 30.90 17.20
CA VAL A 522 0.85 29.97 18.20
C VAL A 522 1.68 28.68 18.27
N LEU A 523 1.91 28.03 17.14
CA LEU A 523 2.67 26.77 17.08
C LEU A 523 4.11 26.95 17.58
N VAL A 524 4.83 27.99 17.14
CA VAL A 524 6.21 28.24 17.58
C VAL A 524 6.29 28.47 19.09
N ASN A 525 5.36 29.25 19.67
CA ASN A 525 5.35 29.50 21.11
C ASN A 525 4.99 28.25 21.92
N LEU A 526 4.01 27.46 21.46
CA LEU A 526 3.59 26.25 22.16
C LEU A 526 4.65 25.13 22.04
N SER A 527 5.35 24.98 20.91
CA SER A 527 6.45 24.02 20.78
C SER A 527 7.66 24.44 21.63
N LYS A 528 8.00 25.73 21.73
CA LYS A 528 9.04 26.23 22.66
C LYS A 528 8.65 26.00 24.13
N LEU A 529 7.37 26.16 24.46
CA LEU A 529 6.81 25.86 25.78
C LEU A 529 6.84 24.36 26.10
N ASP A 530 6.41 23.50 25.17
CA ASP A 530 6.41 22.05 25.37
C ASP A 530 7.83 21.48 25.43
N ALA A 531 8.77 22.02 24.66
CA ALA A 531 10.19 21.74 24.80
C ALA A 531 10.77 22.21 26.15
N GLY A 532 10.22 23.29 26.74
CA GLY A 532 10.77 23.93 27.93
C GLY A 532 12.05 24.70 27.65
N SER A 533 12.05 25.52 26.60
CA SER A 533 13.21 26.30 26.17
C SER A 533 13.69 27.31 27.23
N GLU A 534 15.02 27.49 27.31
CA GLU A 534 15.66 28.55 28.11
C GLU A 534 15.55 29.95 27.45
N GLU A 535 15.05 30.02 26.21
CA GLU A 535 14.75 31.29 25.53
C GLU A 535 13.79 32.13 26.36
N ARG A 536 14.12 33.42 26.52
CA ARG A 536 13.33 34.38 27.29
C ARG A 536 12.42 35.20 26.38
N LEU A 537 11.16 35.35 26.78
CA LEU A 537 10.18 36.23 26.14
C LEU A 537 9.72 37.32 27.11
N MET A 538 9.28 38.44 26.55
CA MET A 538 8.67 39.53 27.30
C MET A 538 7.15 39.39 27.27
N LEU A 539 6.56 39.22 28.46
CA LEU A 539 5.12 39.18 28.69
C LEU A 539 4.67 40.55 29.21
N VAL A 540 3.68 41.15 28.56
CA VAL A 540 3.17 42.50 28.86
C VAL A 540 1.71 42.40 29.29
N SER A 541 1.32 43.15 30.33
CA SER A 541 -0.07 43.23 30.78
C SER A 541 -0.95 44.04 29.82
N ARG A 542 -2.27 43.80 29.85
CA ARG A 542 -3.24 44.45 28.94
C ARG A 542 -3.32 45.97 29.09
N ASP A 543 -2.92 46.50 30.24
CA ASP A 543 -2.83 47.93 30.53
C ASP A 543 -1.44 48.51 30.22
N GLU A 544 -0.53 47.71 29.68
CA GLU A 544 0.86 48.04 29.31
C GLU A 544 1.74 48.51 30.49
N ARG A 545 1.29 48.33 31.74
CA ARG A 545 2.00 48.81 32.94
C ARG A 545 3.02 47.82 33.50
N ASN A 546 2.79 46.51 33.33
CA ASN A 546 3.64 45.46 33.87
C ASN A 546 4.28 44.66 32.73
N CYS A 547 5.61 44.56 32.77
CA CYS A 547 6.39 43.72 31.87
C CYS A 547 7.18 42.69 32.67
N LEU A 548 7.02 41.41 32.34
CA LEU A 548 7.78 40.30 32.92
C LEU A 548 8.63 39.65 31.85
N VAL A 549 9.91 39.40 32.15
CA VAL A 549 10.81 38.64 31.28
C VAL A 549 11.00 37.26 31.89
N VAL A 550 10.48 36.23 31.21
CA VAL A 550 10.48 34.84 31.69
C VAL A 550 10.95 33.91 30.57
N SER A 551 11.52 32.77 30.91
CA SER A 551 11.83 31.68 29.98
C SER A 551 10.61 30.78 29.74
N TYR A 552 10.55 30.12 28.58
CA TYR A 552 9.52 29.10 28.33
C TYR A 552 9.57 27.96 29.37
N LYS A 553 10.75 27.63 29.91
CA LYS A 553 10.93 26.66 30.99
C LYS A 553 10.26 27.09 32.31
N GLU A 554 10.38 28.35 32.68
CA GLU A 554 9.69 28.91 33.86
C GLU A 554 8.17 28.91 33.66
N VAL A 555 7.69 29.32 32.48
CA VAL A 555 6.25 29.25 32.12
C VAL A 555 5.75 27.80 32.17
N LYS A 556 6.51 26.82 31.65
CA LYS A 556 6.15 25.39 31.71
C LYS A 556 6.03 24.93 33.16
N THR A 557 6.97 25.32 34.02
CA THR A 557 6.98 24.98 35.44
C THR A 557 5.74 25.54 36.15
N CYS A 558 5.38 26.80 35.86
CA CYS A 558 4.15 27.42 36.36
C CYS A 558 2.89 26.62 35.98
N ILE A 559 2.80 26.19 34.71
CA ILE A 559 1.66 25.40 34.19
C ILE A 559 1.56 24.04 34.88
N GLU A 560 2.67 23.32 35.04
CA GLU A 560 2.68 22.00 35.69
C GLU A 560 2.35 22.10 37.20
N ASN A 561 2.80 23.16 37.88
CA ASN A 561 2.44 23.45 39.26
C ASN A 561 0.93 23.74 39.37
N ALA A 562 0.43 24.71 38.61
CA ALA A 562 -0.98 25.11 38.63
C ALA A 562 -1.92 23.96 38.24
N TYR A 563 -1.53 23.12 37.27
CA TYR A 563 -2.28 21.92 36.90
C TYR A 563 -2.29 20.87 38.03
N ARG A 564 -1.15 20.65 38.70
CA ARG A 564 -1.05 19.71 39.83
C ARG A 564 -1.84 20.17 41.04
N ASP A 565 -1.89 21.47 41.31
CA ASP A 565 -2.67 22.03 42.42
C ASP A 565 -4.19 21.93 42.20
N LEU A 566 -4.64 21.79 40.96
CA LEU A 566 -6.04 21.52 40.59
C LEU A 566 -6.42 20.02 40.64
N ALA A 567 -5.43 19.14 40.85
CA ALA A 567 -5.62 17.70 40.95
C ALA A 567 -5.51 17.18 42.40
N LYS A 568 -5.46 18.10 43.38
CA LYS A 568 -5.51 17.85 44.83
C LYS A 568 -6.89 18.21 45.35
#